data_AF-A0A7J8TGJ5-F1
#
_entry.id   AF-A0A7J8TGJ5-F1
#
_cell.length_a   1.000
_cell.length_b   1.000
_cell.length_c   1.000
_cell.angle_alpha   90.00
_cell.angle_beta   90.00
_cell.angle_gamma   90.00
#
_symmetry.space_group_name_H-M   'P 1'
#
loop_
_entity.id
_entity.type
_entity.pdbx_description
1 polymer ?
#
loop_
_entity_poly.entity_id
_entity_poly.type
_entity_poly.pdbx_seq_one_letter_code
_entity_poly.pdbx_strand_id
1 'polypeptide(L)'
;MKRLAIGPITTPEYIEWRVRRINDNIPEPSRESSQSIEKHLRVVPYELEIIKQDFERRNVELEKKIEQMEEEKMNLRLDVDVQKLEAERLRKGKAKAEEDLDSLKIDYKKLRLSMRTAGLGKTLERCLSENQKQMGELEN
;
A
#
# COMPACT_ATOMS: atom_id res chain seq x y z
N MET A 1 53.52 24.47 5.84
CA MET A 1 52.67 23.87 6.90
C MET A 1 53.41 23.94 8.23
N LYS A 2 52.83 24.59 9.23
CA LYS A 2 53.41 24.70 10.59
C LYS A 2 53.17 23.37 11.32
N ARG A 3 54.21 22.74 11.85
CA ARG A 3 54.09 21.50 12.64
C ARG A 3 53.53 21.86 14.01
N LEU A 4 52.33 21.39 14.33
CA LEU A 4 51.81 21.41 15.70
C LEU A 4 52.57 20.34 16.49
N ALA A 5 53.35 20.76 17.48
CA ALA A 5 53.97 19.86 18.44
C ALA A 5 52.87 19.27 19.33
N ILE A 6 52.48 18.03 19.05
CA ILE A 6 51.61 17.24 19.92
C ILE A 6 52.49 16.78 21.09
N GLY A 7 52.39 17.49 22.22
CA GLY A 7 52.99 17.04 23.47
C GLY A 7 52.38 15.71 23.93
N PRO A 8 53.10 14.92 24.74
CA PRO A 8 52.59 13.64 25.26
C PRO A 8 51.25 13.85 26.00
N ILE A 9 50.22 13.06 25.62
CA ILE A 9 48.84 13.07 26.15
C ILE A 9 48.78 12.40 27.54
N THR A 10 49.77 12.69 28.37
CA THR A 10 49.80 12.31 29.77
C THR A 10 50.20 13.56 30.52
N THR A 11 49.18 14.35 30.85
CA THR A 11 49.28 15.45 31.79
C THR A 11 50.00 14.96 33.05
N PRO A 12 51.12 15.58 33.46
CA PRO A 12 51.83 15.24 34.69
C PRO A 12 50.89 15.14 35.91
N GLU A 13 49.82 15.92 35.89
CA GLU A 13 48.74 15.94 36.87
C GLU A 13 48.01 14.60 36.98
N TYR A 14 47.83 13.84 35.88
CA TYR A 14 47.22 12.51 35.91
C TYR A 14 48.12 11.48 36.58
N ILE A 15 49.43 11.58 36.36
CA ILE A 15 50.42 10.68 36.96
C ILE A 15 50.52 10.97 38.45
N GLU A 16 50.60 12.23 38.86
CA GLU A 16 50.58 12.63 40.28
C GLU A 16 49.28 12.22 40.97
N TRP A 17 48.13 12.41 40.32
CA TRP A 17 46.83 11.96 40.82
C TRP A 17 46.81 10.44 41.04
N ARG A 18 47.34 9.65 40.09
CA ARG A 18 47.41 8.18 40.21
C ARG A 18 48.35 7.76 41.33
N VAL A 19 49.52 8.38 41.46
CA VAL A 19 50.49 8.09 42.53
C VAL A 19 49.90 8.39 43.91
N ARG A 20 49.13 9.48 44.05
CA ARG A 20 48.40 9.81 45.29
C ARG A 20 47.39 8.74 45.70
N ARG A 21 46.70 8.13 44.72
CA ARG A 21 45.66 7.10 44.97
C ARG A 21 46.19 5.70 45.23
N ILE A 22 47.46 5.40 44.96
CA ILE A 22 48.02 4.05 45.22
C ILE A 22 47.99 3.70 46.72
N ASN A 23 47.98 4.71 47.61
CA ASN A 23 47.84 4.54 49.06
C ASN A 23 46.43 4.86 49.59
N ASP A 24 45.48 5.24 48.73
CA ASP A 24 44.09 5.31 49.13
C ASP A 24 43.60 3.88 49.21
N ASN A 25 43.42 3.38 50.44
CA ASN A 25 42.78 2.09 50.69
C ASN A 25 41.39 2.10 50.04
N ILE A 26 41.29 1.70 48.77
CA ILE A 26 40.01 1.33 48.17
C ILE A 26 39.50 0.22 49.09
N PRO A 27 38.39 0.44 49.83
CA PRO A 27 37.87 -0.61 50.68
C PRO A 27 37.63 -1.80 49.78
N GLU A 28 38.25 -2.93 50.11
CA GLU A 28 37.93 -4.19 49.48
C GLU A 28 36.40 -4.30 49.53
N PRO A 29 35.71 -4.41 48.37
CA PRO A 29 34.26 -4.41 48.37
C PRO A 29 33.82 -5.54 49.28
N SER A 30 33.05 -5.20 50.33
CA SER A 30 32.59 -6.17 51.32
C SER A 30 32.05 -7.41 50.59
N ARG A 31 32.27 -8.61 51.15
CA ARG A 31 31.83 -9.87 50.51
C ARG A 31 30.36 -9.81 50.06
N GLU A 32 29.52 -9.09 50.82
CA GLU A 32 28.11 -8.81 50.53
C GLU A 32 27.93 -7.88 49.32
N SER A 33 28.72 -6.80 49.20
CA SER A 33 28.69 -5.90 48.04
C SER A 33 29.20 -6.59 46.78
N SER A 34 30.24 -7.41 46.88
CA SER A 34 30.75 -8.23 45.76
C SER A 34 29.70 -9.24 45.27
N GLN A 35 29.00 -9.92 46.20
CA GLN A 35 27.87 -10.80 45.86
C GLN A 35 26.68 -10.02 45.25
N SER A 36 26.42 -8.80 45.71
CA SER A 36 25.35 -7.96 45.17
C SER A 36 25.65 -7.48 43.74
N ILE A 37 26.91 -7.14 43.44
CA ILE A 37 27.35 -6.74 42.11
C ILE A 37 27.27 -7.93 41.15
N GLU A 38 27.73 -9.10 41.57
CA GLU A 38 27.62 -10.34 40.78
C GLU A 38 26.15 -10.68 40.46
N LYS A 39 25.25 -10.53 41.45
CA LYS A 39 23.81 -10.73 41.25
C LYS A 39 23.22 -9.73 40.25
N HIS A 40 23.56 -8.44 40.35
CA HIS A 40 23.10 -7.43 39.39
C HIS A 40 23.66 -7.68 37.99
N LEU A 41 24.94 -8.01 37.89
CA LEU A 41 25.60 -8.38 36.62
C LEU A 41 25.07 -9.68 36.03
N ARG A 42 24.35 -10.53 36.78
CA ARG A 42 23.67 -11.72 36.25
C ARG A 42 22.23 -11.43 35.84
N VAL A 43 21.55 -10.52 36.56
CA VAL A 43 20.18 -10.08 36.25
C VAL A 43 20.15 -9.18 35.00
N VAL A 44 21.10 -8.25 34.86
CA VAL A 44 21.18 -7.33 33.71
C VAL A 44 21.30 -8.09 32.37
N PRO A 45 22.16 -9.11 32.21
CA PRO A 45 22.18 -9.95 31.01
C PRO A 45 20.86 -10.68 30.75
N TYR A 46 20.13 -11.09 31.79
CA TYR A 46 18.85 -11.78 31.64
C TYR A 46 17.76 -10.84 31.11
N GLU A 47 17.69 -9.61 31.64
CA GLU A 47 16.77 -8.58 31.16
C GLU A 47 17.05 -8.20 29.70
N LEU A 48 18.34 -8.07 29.33
CA LEU A 48 18.73 -7.80 27.94
C LEU A 48 18.39 -8.94 26.99
N GLU A 49 18.55 -10.19 27.42
CA GLU A 49 18.18 -11.36 26.62
C GLU A 49 16.66 -11.43 26.38
N ILE A 50 15.84 -11.09 27.38
CA ILE A 50 14.38 -10.98 27.22
C ILE A 50 14.03 -9.88 26.21
N ILE A 51 14.60 -8.68 26.38
CA ILE A 51 14.33 -7.54 25.48
C ILE A 51 14.73 -7.88 24.04
N LYS A 52 15.86 -8.57 23.86
CA LYS A 52 16.32 -9.03 22.55
C LYS A 52 15.33 -10.00 21.91
N GLN A 53 14.85 -11.00 22.66
CA GLN A 53 13.86 -11.96 22.14
C GLN A 53 12.53 -11.28 21.77
N ASP A 54 12.07 -10.32 22.57
CA ASP A 54 10.86 -9.56 22.27
C ASP A 54 11.03 -8.65 21.06
N PHE A 55 12.21 -8.06 20.89
CA PHE A 55 12.54 -7.29 19.70
C PHE A 55 12.51 -8.16 18.44
N GLU A 56 13.15 -9.34 18.48
CA GLU A 56 13.14 -10.30 17.37
C GLU A 56 11.72 -10.73 17.01
N ARG A 57 10.89 -11.05 18.01
CA ARG A 57 9.48 -11.40 17.81
C ARG A 57 8.71 -10.30 17.10
N ARG A 58 8.86 -9.05 17.56
CA ARG A 58 8.20 -7.89 16.93
C ARG A 58 8.72 -7.66 15.52
N ASN A 59 10.00 -7.88 15.26
CA ASN A 59 10.56 -7.73 13.93
C ASN A 59 9.94 -8.73 12.94
N VAL A 60 9.82 -10.01 13.32
CA VAL A 60 9.14 -11.02 12.50
C VAL A 60 7.67 -10.69 12.25
N GLU A 61 6.96 -10.16 13.26
CA GLU A 61 5.57 -9.73 13.09
C GLU A 61 5.45 -8.56 12.10
N LEU A 62 6.36 -7.58 12.18
CA LEU A 62 6.40 -6.45 11.25
C LEU A 62 6.74 -6.89 9.82
N GLU A 63 7.71 -7.80 9.65
CA GLU A 63 8.06 -8.36 8.35
C GLU A 63 6.87 -9.06 7.68
N LYS A 64 6.14 -9.90 8.43
CA LYS A 64 4.91 -10.53 7.93
C LYS A 64 3.84 -9.52 7.54
N LYS A 65 3.68 -8.44 8.32
CA LYS A 65 2.72 -7.38 8.00
C LYS A 65 3.12 -6.60 6.76
N ILE A 66 4.43 -6.36 6.56
CA ILE A 66 4.95 -5.73 5.34
C ILE A 66 4.66 -6.62 4.13
N GLU A 67 4.97 -7.91 4.21
CA GLU A 67 4.71 -8.87 3.14
C GLU A 67 3.23 -8.90 2.75
N GLN A 68 2.32 -8.98 3.74
CA GLN A 68 0.88 -8.93 3.50
C GLN A 68 0.46 -7.62 2.81
N MET A 69 0.96 -6.46 3.27
CA MET A 69 0.63 -5.17 2.66
C MET A 69 1.16 -5.06 1.22
N GLU A 70 2.32 -5.66 0.93
CA GLU A 70 2.88 -5.67 -0.43
C GLU A 70 2.04 -6.55 -1.37
N GLU A 71 1.56 -7.70 -0.89
CA GLU A 71 0.63 -8.57 -1.62
C GLU A 71 -0.70 -7.86 -1.90
N GLU A 72 -1.33 -7.29 -0.87
CA GLU A 72 -2.58 -6.52 -1.01
C GLU A 72 -2.42 -5.37 -2.01
N LYS A 73 -1.29 -4.64 -1.95
CA LYS A 73 -0.97 -3.57 -2.89
C LYS A 73 -0.82 -4.08 -4.33
N MET A 74 -0.24 -5.26 -4.54
CA MET A 74 -0.14 -5.87 -5.87
C MET A 74 -1.53 -6.23 -6.41
N ASN A 75 -2.37 -6.87 -5.58
CA ASN A 75 -3.72 -7.25 -5.95
C ASN A 75 -4.57 -6.03 -6.33
N LEU A 76 -4.54 -4.97 -5.52
CA LEU A 76 -5.27 -3.74 -5.82
C LEU A 76 -4.81 -3.08 -7.12
N ARG A 77 -3.53 -3.17 -7.48
CA ARG A 77 -3.03 -2.66 -8.77
C ARG A 77 -3.61 -3.45 -9.94
N LEU A 78 -3.68 -4.77 -9.81
CA LEU A 78 -4.29 -5.63 -10.84
C LEU A 78 -5.78 -5.32 -11.00
N ASP A 79 -6.53 -5.17 -9.89
CA ASP A 79 -7.95 -4.83 -9.92
C ASP A 79 -8.21 -3.49 -10.63
N VAL A 80 -7.37 -2.49 -10.35
CA VAL A 80 -7.45 -1.18 -11.01
C VAL A 80 -7.26 -1.32 -12.53
N ASP A 81 -6.31 -2.14 -12.98
CA ASP A 81 -6.05 -2.33 -14.40
C ASP A 81 -7.15 -3.16 -15.09
N VAL A 82 -7.73 -4.14 -14.41
CA VAL A 82 -8.93 -4.87 -14.87
C VAL A 82 -10.10 -3.92 -15.06
N GLN A 83 -10.41 -3.10 -14.05
CA GLN A 83 -11.51 -2.13 -14.12
C GLN A 83 -11.32 -1.12 -15.26
N LYS A 84 -10.09 -0.63 -15.48
CA LYS A 84 -9.79 0.24 -16.63
C LYS A 84 -10.06 -0.46 -17.95
N LEU A 85 -9.65 -1.71 -18.10
CA LEU A 85 -9.84 -2.48 -19.33
C LEU A 85 -11.33 -2.73 -19.61
N GLU A 86 -12.10 -3.07 -18.58
CA GLU A 86 -13.55 -3.26 -18.69
C GLU A 86 -14.27 -1.97 -19.09
N ALA A 87 -13.92 -0.85 -18.45
CA ALA A 87 -14.47 0.47 -18.78
C ALA A 87 -14.18 0.86 -20.23
N GLU A 88 -12.96 0.61 -20.71
CA GLU A 88 -12.58 0.90 -22.10
C GLU A 88 -13.34 0.01 -23.09
N ARG A 89 -13.53 -1.28 -22.77
CA ARG A 89 -14.34 -2.20 -23.60
C ARG A 89 -15.79 -1.73 -23.67
N LEU A 90 -16.37 -1.34 -22.55
CA LEU A 90 -17.74 -0.80 -22.49
C LEU A 90 -17.87 0.49 -23.30
N ARG A 91 -16.90 1.40 -23.20
CA ARG A 91 -16.87 2.65 -23.98
C ARG A 91 -16.88 2.39 -25.48
N LYS A 92 -16.05 1.45 -25.96
CA LYS A 92 -16.01 1.05 -27.37
C LYS A 92 -17.33 0.40 -27.82
N GLY A 93 -17.88 -0.50 -27.01
CA GLY A 93 -19.17 -1.14 -27.29
C GLY A 93 -20.30 -0.11 -27.41
N LYS A 94 -20.36 0.85 -26.48
CA LYS A 94 -21.34 1.93 -26.50
C LYS A 94 -21.21 2.81 -27.75
N ALA A 95 -19.98 3.23 -28.10
CA ALA A 95 -19.75 4.06 -29.28
C ALA A 95 -20.23 3.36 -30.57
N LYS A 96 -19.95 2.06 -30.71
CA LYS A 96 -20.44 1.28 -31.86
C LYS A 96 -21.97 1.18 -31.89
N ALA A 97 -22.59 0.87 -30.75
CA ALA A 97 -24.05 0.77 -30.67
C ALA A 97 -24.74 2.11 -30.99
N GLU A 98 -24.12 3.23 -30.63
CA GLU A 98 -24.60 4.58 -30.96
C GLU A 98 -24.50 4.87 -32.46
N GLU A 99 -23.38 4.52 -33.10
CA GLU A 99 -23.22 4.63 -34.56
C GLU A 99 -24.24 3.76 -35.32
N ASP A 100 -24.42 2.51 -34.88
CA ASP A 100 -25.40 1.58 -35.45
C ASP A 100 -26.83 2.14 -35.32
N LEU A 101 -27.17 2.74 -34.16
CA LEU A 101 -28.46 3.37 -33.92
C LEU A 101 -28.70 4.59 -34.82
N ASP A 102 -27.69 5.45 -34.99
CA ASP A 102 -27.79 6.62 -35.86
C ASP A 102 -27.95 6.23 -37.33
N SER A 103 -27.24 5.20 -37.78
CA SER A 103 -27.41 4.59 -39.09
C SER A 103 -28.85 4.07 -39.29
N LEU A 104 -29.34 3.26 -38.35
CA LEU A 104 -30.70 2.72 -38.38
C LEU A 104 -31.76 3.84 -38.40
N LYS A 105 -31.54 4.91 -37.65
CA LYS A 105 -32.42 6.09 -37.61
C LYS A 105 -32.47 6.81 -38.95
N ILE A 106 -31.35 6.90 -39.66
CA ILE A 106 -31.29 7.47 -41.02
C ILE A 106 -32.05 6.59 -42.00
N ASP A 107 -31.82 5.28 -41.98
CA ASP A 107 -32.47 4.35 -42.90
C ASP A 107 -33.98 4.26 -42.67
N TYR A 108 -34.41 4.28 -41.41
CA TYR A 108 -35.82 4.36 -41.06
C TYR A 108 -36.48 5.64 -41.61
N LYS A 109 -35.83 6.80 -41.49
CA LYS A 109 -36.33 8.06 -42.06
C LYS A 109 -36.48 7.96 -43.58
N LYS A 110 -35.49 7.38 -44.28
CA LYS A 110 -35.56 7.16 -45.74
C LYS A 110 -36.71 6.24 -46.10
N LEU A 111 -36.85 5.09 -45.42
CA LEU A 111 -37.93 4.13 -45.65
C LEU A 111 -39.31 4.80 -45.48
N ARG A 112 -39.50 5.57 -44.40
CA ARG A 112 -40.74 6.30 -44.14
C ARG A 112 -41.06 7.29 -45.26
N LEU A 113 -40.06 8.01 -45.78
CA LEU A 113 -40.24 8.92 -46.92
C LEU A 113 -40.62 8.14 -48.19
N SER A 114 -39.93 7.05 -48.52
CA SER A 114 -40.24 6.21 -49.68
C SER A 114 -41.67 5.65 -49.64
N MET A 115 -42.12 5.17 -48.47
CA MET A 115 -43.49 4.67 -48.30
C MET A 115 -44.55 5.76 -48.47
N ARG A 116 -44.26 7.00 -48.07
CA ARG A 116 -45.16 8.14 -48.33
C ARG A 116 -45.25 8.45 -49.82
N THR A 117 -44.12 8.47 -50.53
CA THR A 117 -44.09 8.69 -51.98
C THR A 117 -44.84 7.60 -52.74
N ALA A 118 -44.78 6.35 -52.29
CA ALA A 118 -45.51 5.22 -52.87
C ALA A 118 -47.00 5.16 -52.48
N GLY A 119 -47.51 6.09 -51.66
CA GLY A 119 -48.91 6.11 -51.21
C GLY A 119 -49.25 5.08 -50.12
N LEU A 120 -48.27 4.40 -49.52
CA LEU A 120 -48.44 3.33 -48.53
C LEU A 120 -48.41 3.81 -47.07
N GLY A 121 -48.54 5.12 -46.83
CA GLY A 121 -48.38 5.71 -45.49
C GLY A 121 -49.34 5.14 -44.42
N LYS A 122 -50.60 4.88 -44.79
CA LYS A 122 -51.63 4.33 -43.87
C LYS A 122 -51.29 2.92 -43.38
N THR A 123 -50.60 2.12 -44.20
CA THR A 123 -50.20 0.75 -43.87
C THR A 123 -49.04 0.75 -42.86
N LEU A 124 -48.11 1.71 -42.99
CA LEU A 124 -46.99 1.88 -42.06
C LEU A 124 -47.44 2.29 -40.66
N GLU A 125 -48.34 3.28 -40.56
CA GLU A 125 -48.85 3.75 -39.26
C GLU A 125 -49.57 2.66 -38.48
N ARG A 126 -50.30 1.79 -39.19
CA ARG A 126 -50.94 0.61 -38.61
C ARG A 126 -49.92 -0.37 -38.04
N CYS A 127 -48.91 -0.72 -38.84
CA CYS A 127 -47.85 -1.64 -38.43
C CYS A 127 -47.02 -1.12 -37.25
N LEU A 128 -46.69 0.18 -37.22
CA LEU A 128 -45.98 0.79 -36.08
C LEU A 128 -46.80 0.77 -34.79
N SER A 129 -48.11 1.01 -34.88
CA SER A 129 -49.01 0.96 -33.73
C SER A 129 -49.14 -0.45 -33.16
N GLU A 130 -49.10 -1.48 -34.02
CA GLU A 130 -49.08 -2.89 -33.60
C GLU A 130 -47.77 -3.25 -32.89
N ASN A 131 -46.62 -2.82 -33.44
CA ASN A 131 -45.31 -3.06 -32.81
C ASN A 131 -45.19 -2.38 -31.42
N GLN A 132 -45.70 -1.14 -31.26
CA GLN A 132 -45.69 -0.46 -29.96
C GLN A 132 -46.54 -1.17 -28.91
N LYS A 133 -47.68 -1.76 -29.30
CA LYS A 133 -48.49 -2.57 -28.38
C LYS A 133 -47.76 -3.83 -27.93
N GLN A 134 -47.13 -4.54 -28.87
CA GLN A 134 -46.38 -5.77 -28.57
C GLN A 134 -45.18 -5.52 -27.65
N MET A 135 -44.48 -4.40 -27.83
CA MET A 135 -43.36 -4.02 -26.94
C MET A 135 -43.83 -3.77 -25.50
N GLY A 136 -44.97 -3.08 -25.31
CA GLY A 136 -45.52 -2.82 -23.97
C GLY A 136 -46.10 -4.05 -23.27
N GLU A 137 -46.44 -5.10 -24.02
CA GLU A 137 -46.90 -6.38 -23.48
C GLU A 137 -45.74 -7.30 -23.03
N LEU A 138 -44.53 -7.11 -23.57
CA LEU A 138 -43.33 -7.88 -23.20
C LEU A 138 -42.57 -7.30 -21.99
N GLU A 139 -42.83 -6.05 -21.62
CA GLU A 139 -42.18 -5.36 -20.49
C GLU A 139 -42.96 -5.44 -19.15
N ASN A 140 -44.11 -6.14 -19.11
CA ASN A 140 -44.91 -6.41 -17.90
C ASN A 140 -44.84 -7.89 -17.49
#